data_AF-A0A5B8MBU1-F1
#
_entry.id   AF-A0A5B8MBU1-F1
#
_cell.length_a   1.000
_cell.length_b   1.000
_cell.length_c   1.000
_cell.angle_alpha   90.00
_cell.angle_beta   90.00
_cell.angle_gamma   90.00
#
_symmetry.space_group_name_H-M   'P 1'
#
loop_
_entity.id
_entity.type
_entity.pdbx_description
1 polymer ?
#
loop_
_entity_poly.entity_id
_entity_poly.type
_entity_poly.pdbx_seq_one_letter_code
_entity_poly.pdbx_strand_id
1 'polypeptide(L)'
;MAGGDSLYKYSALDIDGKETKLSKFEGKKLYEKYEDDFVVLAFPCNQFGKQEPGSEAEIKAFVADKYGVTFPMFSKIDVKGPEAHPIYKFLQANESDDVGWNFFKFLVNKEGEVVGKRHSNRVTPEDLDDDIAALVG
;
A
#
# COMPACT_ATOMS: atom_id res chain seq x y z
N MET A 1 6.70 -7.14 -26.33
CA MET A 1 5.47 -6.99 -25.53
C MET A 1 5.82 -7.45 -24.12
N ALA A 2 6.20 -6.53 -23.23
CA ALA A 2 6.44 -6.90 -21.84
C ALA A 2 5.07 -7.18 -21.23
N GLY A 3 4.77 -8.44 -20.91
CA GLY A 3 3.66 -8.75 -20.04
C GLY A 3 4.02 -8.23 -18.65
N GLY A 4 3.74 -6.95 -18.41
CA GLY A 4 4.10 -6.23 -17.18
C GLY A 4 3.60 -6.99 -15.97
N ASP A 5 4.46 -7.13 -14.96
CA ASP A 5 4.02 -7.69 -13.69
C ASP A 5 2.99 -6.73 -13.07
N SER A 6 1.95 -7.28 -12.44
CA SER A 6 0.81 -6.52 -11.93
C SER A 6 0.60 -6.85 -10.46
N LEU A 7 0.25 -5.83 -9.67
CA LEU A 7 -0.08 -5.97 -8.25
C LEU A 7 -1.15 -7.04 -8.02
N TYR A 8 -2.06 -7.24 -8.97
CA TYR A 8 -3.20 -8.15 -8.86
C TYR A 8 -2.81 -9.63 -8.87
N LYS A 9 -1.56 -9.97 -9.16
CA LYS A 9 -1.03 -11.35 -9.06
C LYS A 9 -0.75 -11.79 -7.62
N TYR A 10 -0.65 -10.84 -6.69
CA TYR A 10 -0.26 -11.13 -5.31
C TYR A 10 -1.46 -11.30 -4.38
N SER A 11 -1.24 -12.02 -3.28
CA SER A 11 -2.10 -12.06 -2.10
C SER A 11 -1.34 -11.61 -0.86
N ALA A 12 -2.08 -11.18 0.15
CA ALA A 12 -1.57 -10.96 1.49
C ALA A 12 -2.67 -11.31 2.50
N LEU A 13 -2.27 -11.63 3.73
CA LEU A 13 -3.22 -11.72 4.83
C LEU A 13 -3.73 -10.32 5.14
N ASP A 14 -5.05 -10.14 5.21
CA ASP A 14 -5.61 -8.91 5.76
C ASP A 14 -5.26 -8.78 7.25
N ILE A 15 -5.60 -7.64 7.86
CA ILE A 15 -5.31 -7.38 9.27
C ILE A 15 -6.02 -8.35 10.23
N ASP A 16 -7.02 -9.09 9.75
CA ASP A 16 -7.76 -10.11 10.52
C ASP A 16 -7.23 -11.54 10.24
N GLY A 17 -6.12 -11.67 9.52
CA GLY A 17 -5.45 -12.94 9.23
C GLY A 17 -6.09 -13.74 8.10
N LYS A 18 -6.99 -13.15 7.31
CA LYS A 18 -7.60 -13.82 6.16
C LYS A 18 -6.84 -13.52 4.88
N GLU A 19 -6.48 -14.57 4.14
CA GLU A 19 -5.84 -14.39 2.84
C GLU A 19 -6.76 -13.64 1.87
N THR A 20 -6.23 -12.55 1.33
CA THR A 20 -6.91 -11.66 0.40
C THR A 20 -6.06 -11.49 -0.86
N LYS A 21 -6.62 -11.88 -2.01
CA LYS A 21 -6.01 -11.60 -3.32
C LYS A 21 -6.17 -10.13 -3.65
N LEU A 22 -5.09 -9.48 -4.11
CA LEU A 22 -5.12 -8.06 -4.47
C LEU A 22 -5.91 -7.78 -5.74
N SER A 23 -6.15 -8.79 -6.60
CA SER A 23 -7.13 -8.70 -7.69
C SER A 23 -8.54 -8.34 -7.23
N LYS A 24 -8.86 -8.46 -5.94
CA LYS A 24 -10.10 -7.91 -5.36
C LYS A 24 -10.23 -6.40 -5.57
N PHE A 25 -9.13 -5.67 -5.76
CA PHE A 25 -9.09 -4.22 -5.98
C PHE A 25 -8.91 -3.85 -7.47
N GLU A 26 -8.85 -4.84 -8.36
CA GLU A 26 -8.80 -4.61 -9.79
C GLU A 26 -10.07 -3.89 -10.27
N GLY A 27 -9.88 -2.74 -10.91
CA GLY A 27 -10.97 -1.92 -11.44
C GLY A 27 -12.01 -1.45 -10.40
N LYS A 28 -11.67 -1.44 -9.10
CA LYS A 28 -12.62 -1.05 -8.05
C LYS A 28 -12.65 0.44 -7.77
N LYS A 29 -13.89 0.92 -7.66
CA LYS A 29 -14.34 2.22 -7.17
C LYS A 29 -14.68 2.13 -5.66
N LEU A 30 -14.12 2.92 -4.74
CA LEU A 30 -14.43 2.81 -3.30
C LEU A 30 -14.42 4.12 -2.44
N TYR A 31 -15.53 4.88 -2.47
CA TYR A 31 -16.29 5.45 -1.32
C TYR A 31 -16.32 6.93 -0.85
N GLU A 32 -16.87 7.94 -1.56
CA GLU A 32 -17.38 9.26 -1.01
C GLU A 32 -16.56 10.58 -0.76
N LYS A 33 -15.50 10.90 -1.52
CA LYS A 33 -15.16 12.32 -1.85
C LYS A 33 -14.12 12.43 -2.96
N TYR A 34 -13.18 11.48 -2.93
CA TYR A 34 -12.19 10.96 -3.89
C TYR A 34 -12.48 9.51 -4.26
N GLU A 35 -12.42 8.77 -3.18
CA GLU A 35 -12.88 7.46 -2.83
C GLU A 35 -13.47 6.56 -3.96
N ASP A 36 -14.47 6.92 -4.78
CA ASP A 36 -14.96 6.01 -5.82
C ASP A 36 -13.97 5.73 -6.98
N ASP A 37 -12.73 6.20 -7.01
CA ASP A 37 -11.77 5.77 -8.04
C ASP A 37 -10.37 5.44 -7.48
N PHE A 38 -10.22 5.48 -6.16
CA PHE A 38 -8.93 5.32 -5.48
C PHE A 38 -9.06 4.54 -4.18
N VAL A 39 -8.10 3.66 -3.90
CA VAL A 39 -8.06 2.86 -2.68
C VAL A 39 -6.69 2.92 -2.03
N VAL A 40 -6.66 3.15 -0.72
CA VAL A 40 -5.45 3.02 0.09
C VAL A 40 -5.34 1.59 0.60
N LEU A 41 -4.18 0.96 0.39
CA LEU A 41 -3.84 -0.35 0.95
C LEU A 41 -2.70 -0.17 1.95
N ALA A 42 -2.95 -0.44 3.23
CA ALA A 42 -1.97 -0.23 4.28
C ALA A 42 -1.29 -1.53 4.72
N PHE A 43 0.05 -1.54 4.68
CA PHE A 43 0.90 -2.67 5.09
C PHE A 43 1.78 -2.27 6.28
N PRO A 44 1.41 -2.65 7.51
CA PRO A 44 2.23 -2.40 8.70
C PRO A 44 3.61 -3.07 8.59
N CYS A 45 4.65 -2.42 9.11
CA CYS A 45 6.02 -2.93 9.07
C CYS A 45 6.80 -2.47 10.30
N ASN A 46 7.57 -3.37 10.92
CA ASN A 46 8.34 -3.05 12.12
C ASN A 46 9.85 -2.88 11.87
N GLN A 47 10.30 -2.88 10.60
CA GLN A 47 11.71 -2.82 10.23
C GLN A 47 12.35 -1.41 10.37
N PHE A 48 11.56 -0.39 10.71
CA PHE A 48 12.01 1.00 10.83
C PHE A 48 11.81 1.51 12.26
N GLY A 49 12.91 1.60 13.02
CA GLY A 49 12.91 2.10 14.40
C GLY A 49 12.05 1.27 15.38
N LYS A 50 11.60 0.08 14.99
CA LYS A 50 10.64 -0.74 15.73
C LYS A 50 9.35 0.03 16.10
N GLN A 51 8.86 0.88 15.20
CA GLN A 51 7.70 1.75 15.43
C GLN A 51 6.35 1.04 15.26
N GLU A 52 6.32 -0.24 14.90
CA GLU A 52 5.10 -1.04 14.78
C GLU A 52 5.21 -2.38 15.57
N PRO A 53 5.48 -2.31 16.89
CA PRO A 53 5.76 -3.50 17.70
C PRO A 53 4.51 -4.33 18.00
N GLY A 54 3.32 -3.73 17.91
CA GLY A 54 2.06 -4.34 18.28
C GLY A 54 1.65 -5.52 17.40
N SER A 55 0.67 -6.27 17.90
CA SER A 55 -0.11 -7.26 17.17
C SER A 55 -1.04 -6.59 16.16
N GLU A 56 -1.51 -7.36 15.19
CA GLU A 56 -2.44 -6.91 14.16
C GLU A 56 -3.72 -6.30 14.75
N ALA A 57 -4.25 -6.90 15.83
CA ALA A 57 -5.42 -6.39 16.54
C ALA A 57 -5.17 -5.03 17.21
N GLU A 58 -3.99 -4.84 17.83
CA GLU A 58 -3.59 -3.56 18.43
C GLU A 58 -3.39 -2.48 17.37
N ILE A 59 -2.75 -2.83 16.25
CA ILE A 59 -2.53 -1.93 15.11
C ILE A 59 -3.88 -1.48 14.52
N LYS A 60 -4.80 -2.42 14.29
CA LYS A 60 -6.14 -2.14 13.78
C LYS A 60 -6.90 -1.19 14.70
N ALA A 61 -6.89 -1.46 16.01
CA ALA A 61 -7.56 -0.63 17.00
C ALA A 61 -6.95 0.78 17.07
N PHE A 62 -5.62 0.88 17.05
CA PHE A 62 -4.91 2.15 17.10
C PHE A 62 -5.22 3.03 15.88
N VAL A 63 -5.22 2.46 14.67
CA VAL A 63 -5.52 3.23 13.46
C VAL A 63 -6.95 3.74 13.45
N ALA A 64 -7.91 2.88 13.85
CA ALA A 64 -9.31 3.26 13.96
C ALA A 64 -9.53 4.38 15.00
N ASP A 65 -8.95 4.26 16.19
CA ASP A 65 -9.07 5.25 17.26
C ASP A 65 -8.41 6.59 16.90
N LYS A 66 -7.20 6.55 16.34
CA LYS A 66 -6.39 7.75 16.10
C LYS A 66 -6.80 8.53 14.85
N TYR A 67 -7.16 7.84 13.77
CA TYR A 67 -7.34 8.46 12.47
C TYR A 67 -8.80 8.40 11.99
N GLY A 68 -9.65 7.56 12.59
CA GLY A 68 -11.06 7.45 12.20
C GLY A 68 -11.27 6.96 10.76
N VAL A 69 -10.25 6.34 10.15
CA VAL A 69 -10.24 5.88 8.76
C VAL A 69 -10.45 4.37 8.67
N THR A 70 -11.11 3.93 7.60
CA THR A 70 -11.45 2.52 7.36
C THR A 70 -10.93 2.00 6.02
N PHE A 71 -9.68 2.31 5.67
CA PHE A 71 -9.06 1.70 4.49
C PHE A 71 -8.64 0.24 4.76
N PRO A 72 -8.56 -0.61 3.72
CA PRO A 72 -8.01 -1.96 3.84
C PRO A 72 -6.61 -1.97 4.48
N MET A 73 -6.49 -2.72 5.58
CA MET A 73 -5.22 -2.97 6.25
C MET A 73 -4.86 -4.45 6.12
N PHE A 74 -3.56 -4.71 6.04
CA PHE A 74 -2.99 -6.05 5.94
C PHE A 74 -2.20 -6.42 7.20
N SER A 75 -1.92 -7.71 7.34
CA SER A 75 -1.01 -8.20 8.37
C SER A 75 0.38 -7.59 8.20
N LYS A 76 1.15 -7.57 9.30
CA LYS A 76 2.49 -7.01 9.29
C LYS A 76 3.41 -7.79 8.34
N ILE A 77 4.20 -7.07 7.54
CA ILE A 77 5.15 -7.67 6.60
C ILE A 77 6.51 -6.97 6.65
N ASP A 78 7.52 -7.69 6.17
CA ASP A 78 8.83 -7.12 5.86
C ASP A 78 8.80 -6.51 4.45
N VAL A 79 9.41 -5.33 4.30
CA VAL A 79 9.40 -4.54 3.07
C VAL A 79 10.78 -4.37 2.44
N LYS A 80 11.85 -4.64 3.20
CA LYS A 80 13.24 -4.59 2.73
C LYS A 80 14.02 -5.85 3.08
N GLY A 81 15.09 -6.08 2.33
CA GLY A 81 15.98 -7.23 2.50
C GLY A 81 15.45 -8.54 1.88
N PRO A 82 16.17 -9.66 2.09
CA PRO A 82 15.85 -10.95 1.46
C PRO A 82 14.44 -11.47 1.77
N GLU A 83 13.98 -11.21 3.00
CA GLU A 83 12.67 -11.62 3.51
C GLU A 83 11.53 -10.67 3.13
N ALA A 84 11.82 -9.61 2.35
CA ALA A 84 10.79 -8.69 1.90
C ALA A 84 9.67 -9.45 1.17
N HIS A 85 8.43 -9.08 1.51
CA HIS A 85 7.24 -9.67 0.93
C HIS A 85 7.24 -9.50 -0.60
N PRO A 86 6.78 -10.50 -1.39
CA PRO A 86 6.77 -10.42 -2.85
C PRO A 86 6.10 -9.15 -3.40
N ILE A 87 5.04 -8.66 -2.75
CA ILE A 87 4.39 -7.38 -3.08
C ILE A 87 5.41 -6.24 -3.05
N TYR A 88 6.20 -6.11 -1.98
CA TYR A 88 7.17 -5.01 -1.87
C TYR A 88 8.38 -5.20 -2.77
N LYS A 89 8.77 -6.44 -3.09
CA LYS A 89 9.76 -6.71 -4.15
C LYS A 89 9.26 -6.20 -5.50
N PHE A 90 8.00 -6.44 -5.83
CA PHE A 90 7.36 -5.91 -7.04
C PHE A 90 7.29 -4.39 -7.04
N LEU A 91 6.80 -3.78 -5.95
CA LEU A 91 6.67 -2.33 -5.83
C LEU A 91 8.02 -1.59 -5.99
N GLN A 92 9.12 -2.26 -5.67
CA GLN A 92 10.49 -1.73 -5.74
C GLN A 92 11.26 -2.18 -6.99
N ALA A 93 10.69 -3.04 -7.84
CA ALA A 93 11.43 -3.77 -8.88
C ALA A 93 12.07 -2.88 -9.96
N ASN A 94 11.51 -1.69 -10.20
CA ASN A 94 12.01 -0.76 -11.22
C ASN A 94 12.97 0.31 -10.66
N GLU A 95 13.42 0.16 -9.42
CA GLU A 95 14.19 1.17 -8.70
C GLU A 95 15.51 0.62 -8.17
N SER A 96 16.49 1.51 -7.97
CA SER A 96 17.80 1.13 -7.41
C SER A 96 17.80 1.02 -5.89
N ASP A 97 16.84 1.67 -5.21
CA ASP A 97 16.87 1.90 -3.77
C ASP A 97 15.63 1.33 -3.06
N ASP A 98 15.84 0.75 -1.88
CA ASP A 98 14.77 0.19 -1.04
C ASP A 98 13.90 1.30 -0.36
N VAL A 99 12.75 0.91 0.19
CA VAL A 99 11.93 1.75 1.09
C VAL A 99 12.79 2.23 2.27
N GLY A 100 12.99 3.55 2.35
CA GLY A 100 13.88 4.15 3.34
C GLY A 100 13.29 4.32 4.75
N TRP A 101 11.96 4.46 4.89
CA TRP A 101 11.31 4.72 6.18
C TRP A 101 9.80 4.41 6.18
N ASN A 102 9.16 4.49 7.35
CA ASN A 102 7.70 4.40 7.54
C ASN A 102 6.93 5.43 6.70
N PHE A 103 5.67 5.15 6.35
CA PHE A 103 4.79 6.03 5.55
C PHE A 103 5.31 6.33 4.13
N PHE A 104 6.02 5.40 3.53
CA PHE A 104 6.37 5.45 2.12
C PHE A 104 5.16 5.09 1.26
N LYS A 105 4.89 5.83 0.18
CA LYS A 105 3.75 5.58 -0.71
C LYS A 105 4.19 5.23 -2.13
N PHE A 106 3.42 4.36 -2.75
CA PHE A 106 3.48 3.99 -4.15
C PHE A 106 2.12 4.27 -4.77
N LEU A 107 2.08 4.82 -5.97
CA LEU A 107 0.87 4.89 -6.77
C LEU A 107 0.82 3.71 -7.72
N VAL A 108 -0.35 3.09 -7.81
CA VAL A 108 -0.61 1.93 -8.66
C VAL A 108 -1.86 2.24 -9.48
N ASN A 109 -1.78 2.09 -10.80
CA ASN A 109 -2.91 2.34 -11.69
C ASN A 109 -3.94 1.19 -11.64
N LYS A 110 -5.05 1.35 -12.37
CA LYS A 110 -6.14 0.36 -12.43
C LYS A 110 -5.77 -0.95 -13.13
N GLU A 111 -4.65 -1.00 -13.86
CA GLU A 111 -4.05 -2.19 -14.45
C GLU A 111 -3.11 -2.93 -13.46
N GLY A 112 -2.87 -2.34 -12.28
CA GLY A 112 -2.01 -2.88 -11.23
C GLY A 112 -0.52 -2.59 -11.45
N GLU A 113 -0.18 -1.64 -12.32
CA GLU A 113 1.18 -1.21 -12.60
C GLU A 113 1.60 -0.07 -11.65
N VAL A 114 2.84 -0.11 -11.17
CA VAL A 114 3.40 1.00 -10.39
C VAL A 114 3.64 2.19 -11.31
N VAL A 115 3.07 3.34 -10.95
CA VAL A 115 3.09 4.56 -11.76
C VAL A 115 3.54 5.76 -10.93
N GLY A 116 3.95 6.83 -11.62
CA GLY A 116 4.30 8.09 -10.98
C GLY A 116 5.60 8.01 -10.16
N LYS A 117 5.75 8.96 -9.24
CA LYS A 117 6.91 9.03 -8.35
C LYS A 117 6.68 8.17 -7.11
N ARG A 118 7.78 7.73 -6.50
CA ARG A 118 7.76 7.19 -5.16
C ARG A 118 7.74 8.32 -4.14
N HIS A 119 6.84 8.24 -3.16
CA HIS A 119 6.62 9.33 -2.22
C HIS A 119 7.14 8.95 -0.83
N SER A 120 8.14 9.69 -0.37
CA SER A 120 8.70 9.48 0.97
C SER A 120 7.70 9.84 2.08
N ASN A 121 8.10 9.62 3.32
CA ASN A 121 7.34 10.01 4.51
C ASN A 121 7.12 11.52 4.65
N ARG A 122 7.84 12.35 3.88
CA ARG A 122 7.70 13.82 3.85
C ARG A 122 6.57 14.32 2.96
N VAL A 123 6.10 13.49 2.03
CA VAL A 123 4.98 13.81 1.15
C VAL A 123 3.70 13.52 1.91
N THR A 124 2.87 14.54 2.07
CA THR A 124 1.55 14.41 2.71
C THR A 124 0.55 13.77 1.75
N PRO A 125 -0.56 13.19 2.23
CA PRO A 125 -1.63 12.71 1.35
C PRO A 125 -2.13 13.79 0.39
N GLU A 126 -2.27 15.03 0.85
CA GLU A 126 -2.77 16.17 0.07
C GLU A 126 -1.82 16.55 -1.08
N ASP A 127 -0.51 16.36 -0.88
CA ASP A 127 0.48 16.58 -1.96
C ASP A 127 0.32 15.60 -3.13
N LEU A 128 -0.46 14.51 -2.95
CA LEU A 128 -0.72 13.50 -3.98
C LEU A 128 -1.98 13.80 -4.81
N ASP A 129 -2.75 14.84 -4.47
CA ASP A 129 -4.05 15.10 -5.11
C ASP A 129 -3.93 15.20 -6.64
N ASP A 130 -2.94 15.93 -7.16
CA ASP A 130 -2.72 16.09 -8.60
C ASP A 130 -2.28 14.77 -9.27
N ASP A 131 -1.40 14.01 -8.61
CA ASP A 131 -0.91 12.72 -9.11
C ASP A 131 -2.03 11.67 -9.13
N ILE A 132 -2.90 11.66 -8.11
CA ILE A 132 -4.08 10.79 -8.04
C ILE A 132 -5.10 11.22 -9.09
N ALA A 133 -5.40 12.52 -9.21
CA ALA A 133 -6.34 13.06 -10.18
C ALA A 133 -5.99 12.67 -11.62
N ALA A 134 -4.69 12.62 -11.96
CA ALA A 134 -4.21 12.20 -13.27
C ALA A 134 -4.47 10.71 -13.59
N LEU A 135 -4.73 9.87 -12.58
CA LEU A 135 -4.93 8.43 -12.73
C LEU A 135 -6.40 8.00 -12.67
N VAL A 136 -7.26 8.81 -12.06
CA VAL A 136 -8.69 8.52 -11.86
C VAL A 136 -9.59 9.14 -12.94
N GLY A 137 -9.02 9.94 -13.86
CA GLY A 137 -9.72 10.60 -14.97
C GLY A 137 -9.97 9.74 -16.20
#